data_AF-A0A7V5X3G8-F1
#
_entry.id   AF-A0A7V5X3G8-F1
#
_cell.length_a   1.000
_cell.length_b   1.000
_cell.length_c   1.000
_cell.angle_alpha   90.00
_cell.angle_beta   90.00
_cell.angle_gamma   90.00
#
_symmetry.space_group_name_H-M   'P 1'
#
loop_
_entity.id
_entity.type
_entity.pdbx_description
1 polymer ?
#
loop_
_entity_poly.entity_id
_entity_poly.type
_entity_poly.pdbx_seq_one_letter_code
_entity_poly.pdbx_strand_id
1 'polypeptide(L)' 'MKRIQVLLREKERVALGDVVAGHDTMELIGALLAGLEMSKASVARLVQSRLFSRIYIARR' A
#
# COMPACT_ATOMS: atom_id res chain seq x y z
N MET A 1 0.51 6.77 6.77
CA MET A 1 1.77 6.00 6.95
C MET A 1 1.73 5.01 8.12
N LYS A 2 1.36 5.41 9.36
CA LYS A 2 1.38 4.50 10.54
C LYS A 2 0.65 3.16 10.32
N ARG A 3 -0.55 3.17 9.73
CA ARG A 3 -1.34 1.94 9.45
C ARG A 3 -0.63 0.97 8.50
N ILE A 4 -0.06 1.47 7.39
CA ILE A 4 0.72 0.64 6.44
C ILE A 4 1.92 0.02 7.13
N GLN A 5 2.65 0.80 7.95
CA GLN A 5 3.81 0.28 8.68
C GLN A 5 3.43 -0.79 9.71
N VAL A 6 2.32 -0.62 10.43
CA VAL A 6 1.81 -1.65 11.36
C VAL A 6 1.47 -2.92 10.60
N LEU A 7 0.72 -2.82 9.50
CA LEU A 7 0.35 -3.97 8.68
C LEU A 7 1.56 -4.69 8.08
N LEU A 8 2.59 -3.95 7.66
CA LEU A 8 3.83 -4.50 7.14
C LEU A 8 4.74 -5.13 8.22
N ARG A 9 4.51 -4.87 9.51
CA ARG A 9 5.19 -5.62 10.59
C ARG A 9 4.65 -7.04 10.68
N GLU A 10 3.36 -7.22 10.45
CA GLU A 10 2.67 -8.52 10.54
C GLU A 10 2.74 -9.30 9.23
N LYS A 11 2.73 -8.63 8.08
CA LYS A 11 2.69 -9.25 6.75
C LYS A 11 3.87 -8.79 5.89
N GLU A 12 4.41 -9.68 5.07
CA GLU A 12 5.47 -9.35 4.12
C GLU A 12 5.01 -8.36 3.04
N ARG A 13 3.74 -8.50 2.61
CA ARG A 13 3.05 -7.61 1.69
C ARG A 13 1.58 -7.46 2.07
N VAL A 14 0.99 -6.32 1.74
CA VAL A 14 -0.44 -6.04 1.94
C VAL A 14 -1.06 -5.49 0.67
N ALA A 15 -2.29 -5.90 0.35
CA ALA A 15 -3.01 -5.31 -0.77
C ALA A 15 -3.45 -3.89 -0.40
N LEU A 16 -3.47 -2.98 -1.37
CA LEU A 16 -3.88 -1.59 -1.15
C LEU A 16 -5.28 -1.49 -0.52
N GLY A 17 -6.20 -2.37 -0.95
CA GLY A 17 -7.56 -2.46 -0.40
C GLY A 17 -7.61 -2.90 1.07
N ASP A 18 -6.62 -3.66 1.56
CA ASP A 18 -6.59 -4.10 2.96
C ASP A 18 -6.11 -2.98 3.91
N VAL A 19 -5.53 -1.92 3.35
CA VAL A 19 -4.99 -0.77 4.10
C VAL A 19 -6.10 0.21 4.48
N VAL A 20 -7.18 0.26 3.70
CA VAL A 20 -8.32 1.16 3.91
C VAL A 20 -9.38 0.47 4.77
N ALA A 21 -10.21 1.23 5.48
CA ALA A 21 -11.27 0.63 6.32
C ALA A 21 -12.56 0.44 5.52
N GLY A 22 -12.80 1.28 4.51
CA GLY A 22 -13.93 1.18 3.61
C GLY A 22 -13.53 1.03 2.14
N HIS A 23 -14.55 0.92 1.28
CA HIS A 23 -14.39 0.94 -0.18
C HIS A 23 -14.49 2.37 -0.74
N ASP A 24 -14.18 3.38 0.08
CA ASP A 24 -14.17 4.77 -0.38
C ASP A 24 -12.98 4.99 -1.33
N THR A 25 -13.29 5.46 -2.53
CA THR A 25 -12.32 5.84 -3.56
C THR A 25 -11.28 6.81 -3.02
N MET A 26 -11.67 7.77 -2.17
CA MET A 26 -10.74 8.74 -1.58
C MET A 26 -9.76 8.10 -0.61
N GLU A 27 -10.21 7.13 0.19
CA GLU A 27 -9.31 6.37 1.07
C GLU A 27 -8.30 5.55 0.25
N LEU A 28 -8.75 4.92 -0.84
CA LEU A 28 -7.88 4.14 -1.73
C LEU A 28 -6.83 5.03 -2.41
N ILE A 29 -7.22 6.20 -2.90
CA ILE A 29 -6.29 7.19 -3.47
C ILE A 29 -5.28 7.63 -2.40
N GLY A 30 -5.74 7.94 -1.19
CA GLY A 30 -4.86 8.32 -0.08
C GLY A 30 -3.87 7.21 0.30
N ALA A 31 -4.31 5.95 0.32
CA ALA A 31 -3.45 4.79 0.55
C ALA A 31 -2.41 4.62 -0.56
N LEU A 32 -2.80 4.82 -1.83
CA LEU A 32 -1.89 4.77 -2.97
C LEU A 32 -0.82 5.85 -2.88
N LEU A 33 -1.21 7.10 -2.62
CA LEU A 33 -0.29 8.23 -2.46
C LEU A 33 0.68 7.98 -1.30
N ALA A 34 0.18 7.48 -0.16
CA ALA A 34 1.05 7.11 0.96
C ALA A 34 2.04 5.99 0.60
N GLY A 35 1.61 4.98 -0.17
CA GLY A 35 2.49 3.94 -0.70
C GLY A 35 3.56 4.49 -1.63
N LEU A 36 3.22 5.44 -2.51
CA LEU A 36 4.16 6.11 -3.41
C LEU A 36 5.20 6.91 -2.64
N GLU A 37 4.80 7.68 -1.63
CA GLU A 37 5.73 8.43 -0.77
C GLU A 37 6.67 7.50 0.00
N MET A 38 6.17 6.36 0.51
CA MET A 38 7.01 5.34 1.14
C MET A 38 8.00 4.69 0.16
N SER A 39 7.58 4.47 -1.09
CA SER A 39 8.44 3.95 -2.14
C SER A 39 9.54 4.94 -2.52
N LYS A 40 9.18 6.21 -2.67
CA LYS A 40 10.11 7.32 -2.91
C LYS A 40 11.16 7.44 -1.78
N ALA A 41 10.74 7.29 -0.54
CA ALA A 41 11.62 7.27 0.63
C ALA A 41 12.40 5.96 0.83
N SER A 42 12.29 5.00 -0.10
CA SER A 42 12.91 3.67 0.00
C SER A 42 12.51 2.82 1.22
N VAL A 43 11.34 3.07 1.79
CA VAL A 43 10.80 2.34 2.96
C VAL A 43 9.98 1.11 2.54
N ALA A 44 9.32 1.18 1.38
CA ALA A 44 8.49 0.10 0.86
C ALA A 44 8.65 -0.03 -0.66
N ARG A 45 8.07 -1.08 -1.25
CA ARG A 45 7.93 -1.24 -2.70
C ARG A 45 6.46 -1.34 -3.07
N LEU A 46 6.08 -0.72 -4.18
CA LEU A 46 4.79 -0.97 -4.82
C LEU A 46 4.96 -2.06 -5.88
N VAL A 47 4.10 -3.07 -5.84
CA VAL A 47 4.13 -4.21 -6.75
C VAL A 47 2.79 -4.32 -7.45
N GLN A 48 2.82 -4.28 -8.79
CA GLN A 48 1.68 -4.54 -9.65
C GLN A 48 2.15 -5.41 -10.81
N SER A 49 1.48 -6.55 -11.02
CA SER A 49 1.92 -7.54 -12.01
C SER A 49 1.45 -7.24 -13.43
N ARG A 50 0.30 -6.58 -13.59
CA ARG A 50 -0.37 -6.27 -14.85
C ARG A 50 -1.20 -5.00 -14.69
N LEU A 51 -1.54 -4.34 -15.81
CA LEU A 51 -2.46 -3.21 -15.78
C LEU A 51 -3.78 -3.59 -15.10
N PHE A 52 -4.26 -2.72 -14.23
CA PHE A 52 -5.49 -2.89 -13.44
C PHE A 52 -5.51 -4.12 -12.50
N SER A 53 -4.38 -4.82 -12.33
CA SER A 53 -4.27 -5.87 -11.31
C SER A 53 -4.11 -5.26 -9.92
N ARG A 54 -4.36 -6.07 -8.89
CA ARG A 54 -4.21 -5.64 -7.49
C ARG A 54 -2.81 -5.07 -7.25
N ILE A 55 -2.78 -3.91 -6.61
CA ILE A 55 -1.56 -3.25 -6.16
C ILE A 55 -1.26 -3.74 -4.75
N TYR A 56 -0.01 -4.14 -4.53
CA TYR A 56 0.52 -4.52 -3.22
C TYR A 56 1.56 -3.51 -2.76
N ILE A 57 1.57 -3.24 -1.46
CA ILE A 57 2.68 -2.59 -0.78
C ILE A 57 3.46 -3.70 -0.08
N ALA A 58 4.75 -3.80 -0.36
CA ALA A 58 5.65 -4.79 0.22
C ALA A 58 6.79 -4.12 0.99
N ARG A 59 7.34 -4.81 1.98
CA ARG A 59 8.61 -4.39 2.60
C ARG A 59 9.72 -4.37 1.56
N ARG A 60 10.66 -3.44 1.74
CA ARG A 60 11.84 -3.34 0.86
C ARG A 60 12.91 -4.34 1.26
#